data_AF-A0A1M3N0P6-F1
#
_entry.id   AF-A0A1M3N0P6-F1
#
_cell.length_a   1.000
_cell.length_b   1.000
_cell.length_c   1.000
_cell.angle_alpha   90.00
_cell.angle_beta   90.00
_cell.angle_gamma   90.00
#
_symmetry.space_group_name_H-M   'P 1'
#
loop_
_entity.id
_entity.type
_entity.pdbx_description
1 polymer ?
#
loop_
_entity_poly.entity_id
_entity_poly.type
_entity_poly.pdbx_seq_one_letter_code
_entity_poly.pdbx_strand_id
1 'polypeptide(L)'
;MSVVAFAALFGASLLVSGCKEKEDRWAQGAASAEKAADQAPTATAPKAETGSFNKFFPADGTNDLSRVFSADKEGYAEAKLSKDGKEVALLAVTDLNGKDADKKKFESATEKVETYPVATFGKNKTMILVKDRYQVSASSTTLDHEARKALLSKFDLRGIAAL
;
A
#
# COMPACT_ATOMS: atom_id res chain seq x y z
N MET A 1 -33.10 62.88 0.87
CA MET A 1 -33.78 63.28 -0.38
C MET A 1 -33.25 62.41 -1.50
N SER A 2 -33.98 61.38 -1.92
CA SER A 2 -35.10 61.43 -2.90
C SER A 2 -34.59 61.73 -4.31
N VAL A 3 -34.39 60.73 -5.17
CA VAL A 3 -35.34 60.04 -6.09
C VAL A 3 -34.92 60.41 -7.53
N VAL A 4 -35.14 59.49 -8.48
CA VAL A 4 -35.37 59.63 -9.96
C VAL A 4 -34.56 58.54 -10.66
N ALA A 5 -35.08 57.32 -10.89
CA ALA A 5 -36.01 56.91 -11.96
C ALA A 5 -35.53 57.32 -13.36
N PHE A 6 -35.28 56.37 -14.26
CA PHE A 6 -35.79 56.42 -15.64
C PHE A 6 -35.50 55.11 -16.37
N ALA A 7 -36.57 54.42 -16.74
CA ALA A 7 -36.56 53.37 -17.74
C ALA A 7 -36.36 54.02 -19.13
N ALA A 8 -35.51 53.44 -19.98
CA ALA A 8 -35.46 53.77 -21.39
C ALA A 8 -35.41 52.47 -22.22
N LEU A 9 -36.47 52.31 -23.00
CA LEU A 9 -36.72 51.31 -24.04
C LEU A 9 -35.87 51.62 -25.30
N PHE A 10 -35.82 50.67 -26.24
CA PHE A 10 -35.12 50.65 -27.55
C PHE A 10 -33.68 50.13 -27.52
N GLY A 11 -33.24 49.18 -28.33
CA GLY A 11 -33.81 48.59 -29.55
C GLY A 11 -32.67 48.38 -30.56
N ALA A 12 -32.48 47.12 -30.98
CA ALA A 12 -31.72 46.67 -32.15
C ALA A 12 -30.20 46.92 -32.23
N SER A 13 -29.42 45.83 -32.20
CA SER A 13 -28.55 45.45 -33.34
C SER A 13 -27.89 44.08 -33.11
N LEU A 14 -28.31 43.12 -33.92
CA LEU A 14 -27.53 41.93 -34.28
C LEU A 14 -26.39 42.38 -35.19
N LEU A 15 -25.16 41.84 -35.02
CA LEU A 15 -24.23 41.47 -36.10
C LEU A 15 -22.97 40.72 -35.56
N VAL A 16 -22.98 39.40 -35.78
CA VAL A 16 -21.90 38.45 -36.16
C VAL A 16 -20.41 38.84 -35.97
N SER A 17 -19.69 38.00 -35.20
CA SER A 17 -18.59 37.13 -35.71
C SER A 17 -17.95 36.34 -34.55
N GLY A 18 -18.19 35.03 -34.52
CA GLY A 18 -17.65 34.15 -33.49
C GLY A 18 -17.56 32.71 -33.98
N CYS A 19 -16.87 32.46 -35.10
CA CYS A 19 -16.39 31.13 -35.41
C CYS A 19 -15.14 30.85 -34.56
N LYS A 20 -15.34 30.31 -33.36
CA LYS A 20 -14.29 29.51 -32.72
C LYS A 20 -14.32 28.13 -33.35
N GLU A 21 -13.18 27.79 -33.95
CA GLU A 21 -12.83 26.48 -34.48
C GLU A 21 -13.33 25.38 -33.53
N LYS A 22 -14.11 24.45 -34.07
CA LYS A 22 -14.57 23.28 -33.32
C LYS A 22 -13.35 22.44 -33.00
N GLU A 23 -12.95 22.43 -31.73
CA GLU A 23 -11.98 21.48 -31.21
C GLU A 23 -12.53 20.06 -31.40
N ASP A 24 -11.88 19.29 -32.26
CA ASP A 24 -12.29 17.93 -32.60
C ASP A 24 -12.14 17.04 -31.36
N ARG A 25 -13.28 16.79 -30.71
CA ARG A 25 -13.47 15.86 -29.59
C ARG A 25 -12.91 14.45 -29.89
N TRP A 26 -12.75 14.13 -31.17
CA TRP A 26 -12.15 12.89 -31.67
C TRP A 26 -10.63 12.87 -31.56
N ALA A 27 -9.94 14.00 -31.74
CA ALA A 27 -8.49 14.10 -31.57
C ALA A 27 -8.08 13.97 -30.09
N GLN A 28 -8.88 14.56 -29.18
CA GLN A 28 -8.72 14.34 -27.74
C GLN A 28 -8.98 12.89 -27.33
N GLY A 29 -9.96 12.23 -27.96
CA GLY A 29 -10.26 10.81 -27.74
C GLY A 29 -9.11 9.89 -28.18
N ALA A 30 -8.52 10.14 -29.34
CA ALA A 30 -7.38 9.37 -29.86
C ALA A 30 -6.13 9.53 -28.98
N ALA A 31 -5.79 10.76 -28.59
CA ALA A 31 -4.67 11.02 -27.68
C ALA A 31 -4.87 10.43 -26.27
N SER A 32 -6.12 10.31 -25.81
CA SER A 32 -6.45 9.65 -24.54
C SER A 32 -6.37 8.12 -24.66
N ALA A 33 -6.72 7.57 -25.82
CA ALA A 33 -6.61 6.13 -26.10
C ALA A 33 -5.14 5.69 -26.29
N GLU A 34 -4.28 6.49 -26.92
CA GLU A 34 -2.84 6.22 -27.01
C GLU A 34 -2.17 6.26 -25.63
N LYS A 35 -2.50 7.24 -24.79
CA LYS A 35 -2.03 7.26 -23.39
C LYS A 35 -2.56 6.08 -22.55
N ALA A 36 -3.76 5.60 -22.84
CA ALA A 36 -4.32 4.41 -22.19
C ALA A 36 -3.69 3.11 -22.72
N ALA A 37 -3.24 3.08 -23.98
CA ALA A 37 -2.54 1.94 -24.57
C ALA A 37 -1.09 1.81 -24.03
N ASP A 38 -0.41 2.93 -23.76
CA ASP A 38 0.86 2.95 -23.01
C ASP A 38 0.67 2.61 -21.51
N GLN A 39 -0.57 2.65 -21.02
CA GLN A 39 -0.98 2.15 -19.70
C GLN A 39 -1.82 0.87 -19.81
N ALA A 40 -1.50 0.02 -20.79
CA ALA A 40 -1.96 -1.37 -20.76
C ALA A 40 -1.69 -1.92 -19.36
N PRO A 41 -2.70 -2.44 -18.63
CA PRO A 41 -2.48 -3.00 -17.31
C PRO A 41 -1.46 -4.10 -17.46
N THR A 42 -0.24 -3.87 -16.99
CA THR A 42 0.74 -4.93 -16.82
C THR A 42 0.02 -5.99 -16.01
N ALA A 43 -0.09 -7.20 -16.58
CA ALA A 43 -0.75 -8.32 -15.95
C ALA A 43 -0.18 -8.41 -14.53
N THR A 44 -0.97 -7.96 -13.56
CA THR A 44 -0.52 -7.87 -12.18
C THR A 44 -0.36 -9.31 -11.74
N ALA A 45 0.82 -9.68 -11.23
CA ALA A 45 1.08 -11.06 -10.85
C ALA A 45 -0.07 -11.57 -9.95
N PRO A 46 -0.47 -12.85 -10.02
CA PRO A 46 -1.46 -13.36 -9.09
C PRO A 46 -0.96 -13.15 -7.65
N LYS A 47 -1.86 -12.76 -6.74
CA LYS A 47 -1.51 -12.66 -5.31
C LYS A 47 -1.16 -14.03 -4.78
N ALA A 48 -0.37 -14.05 -3.71
CA ALA A 48 -0.07 -15.29 -3.00
C ALA A 48 -1.36 -15.97 -2.50
N GLU A 49 -1.47 -17.28 -2.71
CA GLU A 49 -2.63 -18.09 -2.30
C GLU A 49 -2.79 -18.12 -0.77
N THR A 50 -4.01 -18.31 -0.28
CA THR A 50 -4.29 -18.53 1.15
C THR A 50 -3.46 -19.69 1.70
N GLY A 51 -2.89 -19.55 2.90
CA GLY A 51 -2.05 -20.56 3.54
C GLY A 51 -0.60 -20.61 3.06
N SER A 52 -0.26 -19.99 1.93
CA SER A 52 1.09 -20.01 1.37
C SER A 52 2.14 -19.40 2.30
N PHE A 53 1.75 -18.45 3.16
CA PHE A 53 2.67 -17.75 4.06
C PHE A 53 2.93 -18.45 5.39
N ASN A 54 2.01 -19.29 5.88
CA ASN A 54 2.07 -19.82 7.26
C ASN A 54 3.35 -20.60 7.56
N LYS A 55 3.91 -21.27 6.54
CA LYS A 55 5.16 -22.03 6.64
C LYS A 55 6.40 -21.17 6.90
N PHE A 56 6.36 -19.88 6.61
CA PHE A 56 7.50 -18.96 6.80
C PHE A 56 7.48 -18.25 8.15
N PHE A 57 6.37 -18.35 8.90
CA PHE A 57 6.30 -17.81 10.25
C PHE A 57 7.22 -18.62 11.18
N PRO A 58 7.79 -17.97 12.23
CA PRO A 58 8.55 -18.67 13.25
C PRO A 58 7.76 -19.84 13.82
N ALA A 59 8.43 -20.96 14.12
CA ALA A 59 7.79 -22.13 14.69
C ALA A 59 7.09 -21.78 16.02
N ASP A 60 6.00 -22.48 16.33
CA ASP A 60 5.35 -22.34 17.63
C ASP A 60 6.31 -22.72 18.77
N GLY A 61 6.22 -22.03 19.90
CA GLY A 61 7.13 -22.20 21.04
C GLY A 61 8.52 -21.56 20.87
N THR A 62 8.79 -20.87 19.75
CA THR A 62 10.06 -20.14 19.58
C THR A 62 10.22 -19.09 20.68
N ASN A 63 11.30 -19.17 21.47
CA ASN A 63 11.57 -18.29 22.62
C ASN A 63 10.43 -18.27 23.68
N ASP A 64 9.80 -19.43 23.92
CA ASP A 64 8.66 -19.57 24.85
C ASP A 64 7.43 -18.74 24.44
N LEU A 65 7.30 -18.43 23.15
CA LEU A 65 6.16 -17.70 22.59
C LEU A 65 5.21 -18.67 21.90
N SER A 66 3.96 -18.69 22.34
CA SER A 66 2.88 -19.40 21.65
C SER A 66 2.40 -18.57 20.46
N ARG A 67 2.26 -19.20 19.30
CA ARG A 67 1.83 -18.61 18.04
C ARG A 67 0.44 -19.15 17.66
N VAL A 68 -0.50 -18.24 17.47
CA VAL A 68 -1.85 -18.56 16.97
C VAL A 68 -2.15 -17.72 15.73
N PHE A 69 -2.45 -18.38 14.60
CA PHE A 69 -2.88 -17.66 13.40
C PHE A 69 -4.26 -17.02 13.62
N SER A 70 -4.34 -15.69 13.43
CA SER A 70 -5.57 -14.90 13.61
C SER A 70 -6.27 -14.59 12.29
N ALA A 71 -5.53 -14.55 11.18
CA ALA A 71 -6.07 -14.35 9.85
C ALA A 71 -5.18 -15.03 8.80
N ASP A 72 -5.82 -15.64 7.82
CA ASP A 72 -5.16 -16.23 6.66
C ASP A 72 -6.09 -16.09 5.45
N LYS A 73 -5.63 -15.36 4.44
CA LYS A 73 -6.38 -15.05 3.22
C LYS A 73 -5.39 -14.77 2.08
N GLU A 74 -5.92 -14.63 0.88
CA GLU A 74 -5.11 -14.31 -0.31
C GLU A 74 -4.27 -13.05 -0.09
N GLY A 75 -2.94 -13.20 -0.25
CA GLY A 75 -1.97 -12.13 -0.06
C GLY A 75 -1.80 -11.65 1.39
N TYR A 76 -2.31 -12.37 2.40
CA TYR A 76 -2.16 -11.96 3.80
C TYR A 76 -2.24 -13.11 4.80
N ALA A 77 -1.25 -13.21 5.69
CA ALA A 77 -1.32 -14.05 6.88
C ALA A 77 -0.92 -13.25 8.12
N GLU A 78 -1.54 -13.55 9.25
CA GLU A 78 -1.30 -12.92 10.54
C GLU A 78 -1.31 -13.94 11.66
N ALA A 79 -0.38 -13.79 12.59
CA ALA A 79 -0.27 -14.62 13.78
C ALA A 79 -0.02 -13.78 15.02
N LYS A 80 -0.76 -14.09 16.08
CA LYS A 80 -0.55 -13.55 17.43
C LYS A 80 0.52 -14.35 18.14
N LEU A 81 1.45 -13.64 18.76
CA LEU A 81 2.42 -14.21 19.68
C LEU A 81 2.01 -13.88 21.11
N SER A 82 1.97 -14.91 21.96
CA SER A 82 1.63 -14.81 23.36
C SER A 82 2.71 -15.43 24.24
N LYS A 83 3.00 -14.80 25.37
CA LYS A 83 3.84 -15.35 26.44
C LYS A 83 3.01 -15.45 27.70
N ASP A 84 2.99 -16.62 28.35
CA ASP A 84 2.21 -16.86 29.56
C ASP A 84 0.72 -16.46 29.41
N GLY A 85 0.14 -16.72 28.24
CA GLY A 85 -1.25 -16.38 27.91
C GLY A 85 -1.52 -14.90 27.60
N LYS A 86 -0.51 -14.03 27.63
CA LYS A 86 -0.64 -12.60 27.27
C LYS A 86 -0.06 -12.33 25.89
N GLU A 87 -0.80 -11.61 25.05
CA GLU A 87 -0.32 -11.19 23.74
C GLU A 87 0.87 -10.23 23.89
N VAL A 88 1.99 -10.57 23.24
CA VAL A 88 3.22 -9.75 23.25
C VAL A 88 3.50 -9.11 21.90
N ALA A 89 3.06 -9.72 20.80
CA ALA A 89 3.25 -9.17 19.46
C ALA A 89 2.24 -9.76 18.47
N LEU A 90 2.01 -9.01 17.39
CA LEU A 90 1.28 -9.43 16.21
C LEU A 90 2.24 -9.49 15.03
N LEU A 91 2.39 -10.66 14.45
CA LEU A 91 3.20 -10.89 13.27
C LEU A 91 2.32 -10.96 12.02
N ALA A 92 2.77 -10.42 10.89
CA ALA A 92 2.04 -10.51 9.64
C ALA A 92 2.95 -10.56 8.42
N VAL A 93 2.50 -11.27 7.38
CA VAL A 93 3.08 -11.25 6.03
C VAL A 93 2.01 -10.72 5.07
N THR A 94 2.34 -9.71 4.27
CA THR A 94 1.42 -9.09 3.30
C THR A 94 2.05 -9.05 1.92
N ASP A 95 1.32 -9.49 0.90
CA ASP A 95 1.66 -9.27 -0.50
C ASP A 95 1.33 -7.81 -0.88
N LEU A 96 2.35 -7.04 -1.24
CA LEU A 96 2.26 -5.66 -1.67
C LEU A 96 2.05 -5.51 -3.17
N ASN A 97 1.69 -6.59 -3.87
CA ASN A 97 1.32 -6.47 -5.27
C ASN A 97 0.09 -5.56 -5.45
N GLY A 98 0.23 -4.56 -6.32
CA GLY A 98 -0.75 -3.46 -6.47
C GLY A 98 -0.81 -2.48 -5.29
N LYS A 99 0.17 -2.48 -4.38
CA LYS A 99 0.25 -1.59 -3.19
C LYS A 99 1.52 -0.73 -3.19
N ASP A 100 1.77 0.01 -4.25
CA ASP A 100 3.02 0.79 -4.38
C ASP A 100 3.22 1.83 -3.26
N ALA A 101 2.14 2.42 -2.75
CA ALA A 101 2.20 3.33 -1.61
C ALA A 101 2.76 2.68 -0.33
N ASP A 102 2.60 1.37 -0.15
CA ASP A 102 3.19 0.64 0.97
C ASP A 102 4.69 0.39 0.74
N LYS A 103 5.12 0.18 -0.51
CA LYS A 103 6.53 0.03 -0.86
C LYS A 103 7.32 1.32 -0.66
N LYS A 104 6.72 2.48 -0.92
CA LYS A 104 7.36 3.80 -0.71
C LYS A 104 7.84 4.03 0.71
N LYS A 105 7.24 3.37 1.71
CA LYS A 105 7.65 3.45 3.12
C LYS A 105 9.08 2.93 3.37
N PHE A 106 9.63 2.18 2.41
CA PHE A 106 10.98 1.62 2.47
C PHE A 106 12.01 2.42 1.67
N GLU A 107 11.63 3.45 0.91
CA GLU A 107 12.56 4.25 0.09
C GLU A 107 13.59 5.00 0.95
N SER A 108 13.21 5.40 2.16
CA SER A 108 14.11 6.05 3.13
C SER A 108 14.75 5.08 4.12
N ALA A 109 14.58 3.76 3.94
CA ALA A 109 15.12 2.77 4.86
C ALA A 109 16.65 2.73 4.78
N THR A 110 17.30 3.08 5.88
CA THR A 110 18.76 2.95 6.06
C THR A 110 19.12 1.65 6.77
N GLU A 111 18.20 1.12 7.59
CA GLU A 111 18.36 -0.11 8.34
C GLU A 111 18.01 -1.35 7.50
N LYS A 112 18.65 -2.47 7.85
CA LYS A 112 18.43 -3.75 7.19
C LYS A 112 18.38 -4.90 8.20
N VAL A 113 17.59 -5.91 7.88
CA VAL A 113 17.67 -7.26 8.47
C VAL A 113 18.09 -8.19 7.35
N GLU A 114 19.19 -8.90 7.55
CA GLU A 114 19.92 -9.56 6.47
C GLU A 114 20.25 -8.55 5.35
N THR A 115 19.69 -8.74 4.14
CA THR A 115 19.85 -7.84 3.00
C THR A 115 18.62 -6.95 2.76
N TYR A 116 17.55 -7.13 3.53
CA TYR A 116 16.24 -6.54 3.27
C TYR A 116 16.03 -5.24 4.05
N PRO A 117 15.51 -4.17 3.42
CA PRO A 117 15.30 -2.90 4.07
C PRO A 117 14.24 -2.99 5.17
N VAL A 118 14.50 -2.28 6.27
CA VAL A 118 13.63 -2.18 7.44
C VAL A 118 13.02 -0.80 7.51
N ALA A 119 11.72 -0.73 7.75
CA ALA A 119 11.01 0.51 8.02
C ALA A 119 10.16 0.39 9.28
N THR A 120 9.89 1.52 9.92
CA THR A 120 8.97 1.62 11.06
C THR A 120 7.73 2.38 10.66
N PHE A 121 6.56 1.96 11.14
CA PHE A 121 5.31 2.70 10.99
C PHE A 121 4.74 3.07 12.36
N GLY A 122 4.84 4.35 12.70
CA GLY A 122 4.62 4.82 14.07
C GLY A 122 5.58 4.16 15.06
N LYS A 123 5.25 4.23 16.35
CA LYS A 123 6.11 3.71 17.42
C LYS A 123 6.06 2.18 17.60
N ASN A 124 4.96 1.55 17.22
CA ASN A 124 4.63 0.17 17.61
C ASN A 124 4.77 -0.87 16.48
N LYS A 125 5.08 -0.46 15.24
CA LYS A 125 5.22 -1.39 14.11
C LYS A 125 6.57 -1.31 13.39
N THR A 126 7.17 -2.47 13.17
CA THR A 126 8.41 -2.64 12.38
C THR A 126 8.12 -3.57 11.22
N MET A 127 8.70 -3.29 10.06
CA MET A 127 8.40 -3.95 8.81
C MET A 127 9.69 -4.19 8.03
N ILE A 128 9.75 -5.29 7.29
CA ILE A 128 10.80 -5.65 6.35
C ILE A 128 10.16 -5.80 4.98
N LEU A 129 10.78 -5.25 3.94
CA LEU A 129 10.39 -5.47 2.55
C LEU A 129 11.29 -6.53 1.90
N VAL A 130 10.69 -7.64 1.49
CA VAL A 130 11.36 -8.77 0.86
C VAL A 130 11.02 -8.78 -0.63
N LYS A 131 12.05 -8.77 -1.50
CA LYS A 131 11.94 -8.85 -2.97
C LYS A 131 10.95 -7.84 -3.58
N ASP A 132 10.91 -6.61 -3.04
CA ASP A 132 10.03 -5.53 -3.49
C ASP A 132 8.53 -5.90 -3.60
N ARG A 133 8.12 -6.94 -2.86
CA ARG A 133 6.78 -7.53 -2.96
C ARG A 133 6.19 -7.89 -1.62
N TYR A 134 6.93 -8.55 -0.74
CA TYR A 134 6.36 -9.08 0.50
C TYR A 134 6.77 -8.22 1.69
N GLN A 135 5.79 -7.76 2.46
CA GLN A 135 6.02 -7.06 3.71
C GLN A 135 5.90 -8.05 4.87
N VAL A 136 6.97 -8.24 5.63
CA VAL A 136 6.96 -8.98 6.90
C VAL A 136 6.94 -7.96 8.02
N SER A 137 6.00 -8.06 8.97
CA SER A 137 5.84 -7.04 10.01
C SER A 137 5.59 -7.61 11.39
N ALA A 138 6.08 -6.89 12.40
CA ALA A 138 5.86 -7.16 13.82
C ALA A 138 5.31 -5.89 14.48
N SER A 139 4.15 -6.02 15.11
CA SER A 139 3.51 -4.94 15.86
C SER A 139 3.45 -5.31 17.34
N SER A 140 3.81 -4.40 18.23
CA SER A 140 3.75 -4.61 19.68
C SER A 140 3.69 -3.28 20.42
N THR A 141 2.98 -3.26 21.53
CA THR A 141 2.93 -2.11 22.46
C THR A 141 3.94 -2.24 23.60
N THR A 142 4.51 -3.43 23.81
CA THR A 142 5.41 -3.75 24.93
C THR A 142 6.85 -3.95 24.48
N LEU A 143 7.06 -4.37 23.23
CA LEU A 143 8.39 -4.58 22.65
C LEU A 143 8.91 -3.30 21.98
N ASP A 144 10.19 -3.03 22.20
CA ASP A 144 10.88 -1.96 21.49
C ASP A 144 11.15 -2.32 20.01
N HIS A 145 11.84 -1.44 19.29
CA HIS A 145 12.17 -1.64 17.88
C HIS A 145 13.07 -2.86 17.64
N GLU A 146 14.13 -3.02 18.45
CA GLU A 146 15.12 -4.08 18.27
C GLU A 146 14.55 -5.45 18.60
N ALA A 147 13.72 -5.56 19.64
CA ALA A 147 13.01 -6.79 19.96
C ALA A 147 12.03 -7.19 18.84
N ARG A 148 11.33 -6.22 18.22
CA ARG A 148 10.50 -6.50 17.04
C ARG A 148 11.34 -6.93 15.84
N LYS A 149 12.49 -6.31 15.59
CA LYS A 149 13.44 -6.77 14.55
C LYS A 149 13.94 -8.18 14.81
N ALA A 150 14.24 -8.51 16.07
CA ALA A 150 14.67 -9.84 16.47
C ALA A 150 13.59 -10.90 16.27
N LEU A 151 12.30 -10.56 16.41
CA LEU A 151 11.20 -11.45 16.03
C LEU A 151 11.12 -11.62 14.51
N LEU A 152 11.28 -10.53 13.76
CA LEU A 152 11.22 -10.54 12.31
C LEU A 152 12.35 -11.35 11.66
N SER A 153 13.53 -11.37 12.27
CA SER A 153 14.65 -12.21 11.79
C SER A 153 14.44 -13.70 12.03
N LYS A 154 13.37 -14.11 12.73
CA LYS A 154 12.99 -15.52 12.89
C LYS A 154 12.09 -16.05 11.77
N PHE A 155 11.59 -15.16 10.91
CA PHE A 155 10.90 -15.60 9.70
C PHE A 155 11.87 -16.27 8.74
N ASP A 156 11.37 -17.20 7.93
CA ASP A 156 12.11 -17.68 6.76
C ASP A 156 12.04 -16.64 5.63
N LEU A 157 12.83 -15.57 5.77
CA LEU A 157 12.87 -14.47 4.80
C LEU A 157 13.36 -14.92 3.42
N ARG A 158 14.23 -15.94 3.38
CA ARG A 158 14.74 -16.54 2.14
C ARG A 158 13.64 -17.33 1.43
N GLY A 159 12.86 -18.11 2.17
CA GLY A 159 11.69 -18.80 1.65
C GLY A 159 10.64 -17.84 1.08
N ILE A 160 10.39 -16.71 1.77
CA ILE A 160 9.51 -15.65 1.27
C ILE A 160 10.08 -15.01 -0.01
N ALA A 161 11.38 -14.77 -0.08
CA ALA A 161 12.02 -14.25 -1.29
C ALA A 161 11.96 -15.24 -2.49
N ALA A 162 11.83 -16.55 -2.21
CA ALA A 162 11.73 -17.58 -3.24
C ALA A 162 10.31 -17.75 -3.83
N LEU A 163 9.32 -17.04 -3.30
CA LEU A 163 7.95 -16.99 -3.86
C LEU A 163 7.85 -16.22 -5.18
#